data_AF-A0A1L3NLS6-F1
#
_entry.id   AF-A0A1L3NLS6-F1
#
_cell.length_a   1.000
_cell.length_b   1.000
_cell.length_c   1.000
_cell.angle_alpha   90.00
_cell.angle_beta   90.00
_cell.angle_gamma   90.00
#
_symmetry.space_group_name_H-M   'P 1'
#
loop_
_entity.id
_entity.type
_entity.pdbx_description
1 polymer ?
#
loop_
_entity_poly.entity_id
_entity_poly.type
_entity_poly.pdbx_seq_one_letter_code
_entity_poly.pdbx_strand_id
1 'polypeptide(L)'
;MREDEYLRILSKNISNRKMRKEICMEIKNHIMDQKEVYIKMGYSNDDAEKAAIKDMGDPKATGRMLDSVHPPTIDWIQIIALIMITLTLQILKMLSELGGSDFSSIAPIDILRILGIFLSAYGLIWIGVEKYSDLPFFYGKSQRGGSNANAVFICSLAIVMMSHSLLQTIILLLIFALIIAIERSIIESKRIKISLATRNSL
;
A
#
# COMPACT_ATOMS: atom_id res chain seq x y z
N MET A 1 -18.95 -30.44 -7.50
CA MET A 1 -18.56 -29.14 -6.92
C MET A 1 -19.49 -28.10 -7.50
N ARG A 2 -19.99 -27.17 -6.69
CA ARG A 2 -20.82 -26.03 -7.11
C ARG A 2 -19.98 -24.75 -7.19
N GLU A 3 -20.51 -23.70 -7.82
CA GLU A 3 -19.79 -22.44 -8.04
C GLU A 3 -19.27 -21.83 -6.72
N ASP A 4 -20.14 -21.81 -5.71
CA ASP A 4 -19.84 -21.28 -4.38
C ASP A 4 -18.67 -22.02 -3.70
N GLU A 5 -18.66 -23.34 -3.83
CA GLU A 5 -17.59 -24.18 -3.32
C GLU A 5 -16.27 -23.95 -4.06
N TYR A 6 -16.32 -23.84 -5.39
CA TYR A 6 -15.15 -23.58 -6.24
C TYR A 6 -14.49 -22.23 -5.86
N LEU A 7 -15.27 -21.16 -5.85
CA LEU A 7 -14.79 -19.81 -5.51
C LEU A 7 -14.26 -19.73 -4.07
N ARG A 8 -14.89 -20.45 -3.13
CA ARG A 8 -14.41 -20.53 -1.76
C ARG A 8 -13.04 -21.20 -1.68
N ILE A 9 -12.80 -22.28 -2.41
CA ILE A 9 -11.50 -22.96 -2.43
C ILE A 9 -10.46 -22.10 -3.14
N LEU A 10 -10.79 -21.52 -4.30
CA LEU A 10 -9.92 -20.64 -5.07
C LEU A 10 -9.47 -19.42 -4.23
N SER A 11 -10.41 -18.75 -3.57
CA SER A 11 -10.12 -17.56 -2.75
C SER A 11 -9.15 -17.84 -1.60
N LYS A 12 -9.17 -19.06 -1.03
CA LYS A 12 -8.25 -19.48 0.04
C LYS A 12 -6.81 -19.66 -0.45
N ASN A 13 -6.62 -19.90 -1.74
CA ASN A 13 -5.31 -20.08 -2.36
C ASN A 13 -4.74 -18.77 -2.94
N ILE A 14 -5.45 -17.64 -2.81
CA ILE A 14 -4.97 -16.31 -3.23
C ILE A 14 -4.55 -15.53 -1.99
N SER A 15 -3.25 -15.35 -1.82
CA SER A 15 -2.60 -14.62 -0.72
C SER A 15 -2.90 -13.11 -0.79
N ASN A 16 -2.92 -12.55 -2.00
CA ASN A 16 -3.15 -11.12 -2.19
C ASN A 16 -4.61 -10.71 -1.92
N ARG A 17 -4.87 -10.17 -0.72
CA ARG A 17 -6.20 -9.70 -0.31
C ARG A 17 -6.77 -8.59 -1.20
N LYS A 18 -5.91 -7.76 -1.84
CA LYS A 18 -6.30 -6.70 -2.80
C LYS A 18 -6.94 -7.33 -4.04
N MET A 19 -6.25 -8.29 -4.65
CA MET A 19 -6.70 -8.92 -5.89
C MET A 19 -7.69 -10.06 -5.67
N ARG A 20 -7.73 -10.67 -4.48
CA ARG A 20 -8.61 -11.81 -4.19
C ARG A 20 -10.07 -11.55 -4.56
N LYS A 21 -10.62 -10.37 -4.23
CA LYS A 21 -12.00 -10.03 -4.58
C LYS A 21 -12.19 -9.86 -6.09
N GLU A 22 -11.24 -9.18 -6.74
CA GLU A 22 -11.29 -8.92 -8.18
C GLU A 22 -11.20 -10.23 -8.97
N ILE A 23 -10.22 -11.07 -8.63
CA ILE A 23 -10.02 -12.41 -9.21
C ILE A 23 -11.25 -13.29 -8.98
N CYS A 24 -11.80 -13.35 -7.75
CA CYS A 24 -13.00 -14.15 -7.51
C CYS A 24 -14.20 -13.69 -8.33
N MET A 25 -14.33 -12.39 -8.57
CA MET A 25 -15.43 -11.85 -9.37
C MET A 25 -15.22 -12.10 -10.87
N GLU A 26 -13.99 -11.97 -11.37
CA GLU A 26 -13.65 -12.31 -12.75
C GLU A 26 -13.90 -13.79 -13.06
N ILE A 27 -13.43 -14.68 -12.17
CA ILE A 27 -13.67 -16.13 -12.30
C ILE A 27 -15.15 -16.44 -12.19
N LYS A 28 -15.89 -15.78 -11.29
CA LYS A 28 -17.34 -15.94 -11.20
C LYS A 28 -18.03 -15.57 -12.51
N ASN A 29 -17.71 -14.39 -13.07
CA ASN A 29 -18.26 -13.96 -14.33
C ASN A 29 -17.92 -14.94 -15.45
N HIS A 30 -16.68 -15.43 -15.49
CA HIS A 30 -16.26 -16.40 -16.49
C HIS A 30 -17.02 -17.73 -16.39
N ILE A 31 -17.28 -18.22 -15.17
CA ILE A 31 -18.13 -19.40 -14.93
C ILE A 31 -19.55 -19.15 -15.42
N MET A 32 -20.12 -17.96 -15.14
CA MET A 32 -21.47 -17.60 -15.59
C MET A 32 -21.56 -17.55 -17.12
N ASP A 33 -20.58 -16.95 -17.79
CA ASP A 33 -20.52 -16.88 -19.25
C ASP A 33 -20.45 -18.28 -19.86
N GLN A 34 -19.59 -19.17 -19.32
CA GLN A 34 -19.50 -20.56 -19.78
C GLN A 34 -20.79 -21.35 -19.51
N LYS A 35 -21.42 -21.13 -18.35
CA LYS A 35 -22.71 -21.75 -18.01
C LYS A 35 -23.78 -21.36 -19.02
N GLU A 36 -23.84 -20.10 -19.44
CA GLU A 36 -24.80 -19.65 -20.45
C GLU A 36 -24.57 -20.31 -21.82
N VAL A 37 -23.30 -20.52 -22.20
CA VAL A 37 -22.94 -21.26 -23.43
C VAL A 37 -23.47 -22.70 -23.38
N TYR A 38 -23.29 -23.41 -22.26
CA TYR A 38 -23.83 -24.76 -22.11
C TYR A 38 -25.35 -24.83 -22.11
N ILE A 39 -26.02 -23.84 -21.50
CA ILE A 39 -27.49 -23.74 -21.56
C ILE A 39 -27.95 -23.58 -23.03
N LYS A 40 -27.27 -22.74 -23.82
CA LYS A 40 -27.55 -22.58 -25.26
C LYS A 40 -27.30 -23.86 -26.06
N MET A 41 -26.40 -24.73 -25.59
CA MET A 41 -26.16 -26.07 -26.16
C MET A 41 -27.20 -27.12 -25.73
N GLY A 42 -28.21 -26.74 -24.94
CA GLY A 42 -29.30 -27.62 -24.53
C GLY A 42 -29.09 -28.34 -23.19
N TYR A 43 -28.07 -27.95 -22.41
CA TYR A 43 -27.86 -28.51 -21.07
C TYR A 43 -28.88 -27.94 -20.07
N SER A 44 -29.23 -28.74 -19.07
CA SER A 44 -29.99 -28.25 -17.91
C SER A 44 -29.15 -27.23 -17.13
N ASN A 45 -29.79 -26.36 -16.33
CA ASN A 45 -29.08 -25.33 -15.55
C ASN A 45 -28.00 -25.94 -14.63
N ASP A 46 -28.33 -27.04 -13.95
CA ASP A 46 -27.44 -27.77 -13.05
C ASP A 46 -26.28 -28.46 -13.79
N ASP A 47 -26.56 -29.05 -14.95
CA ASP A 47 -25.53 -29.74 -15.74
C ASP A 47 -24.60 -28.74 -16.43
N ALA A 48 -25.14 -27.59 -16.87
CA ALA A 48 -24.38 -26.48 -17.42
C ALA A 48 -23.41 -25.89 -16.39
N GLU A 49 -23.84 -25.74 -15.12
CA GLU A 49 -22.97 -25.28 -14.05
C GLU A 49 -21.84 -26.27 -13.76
N LYS A 50 -22.16 -27.57 -13.66
CA LYS A 50 -21.15 -28.61 -13.46
C LYS A 50 -20.16 -28.66 -14.62
N ALA A 51 -20.61 -28.47 -15.86
CA ALA A 51 -19.76 -28.42 -17.04
C ALA A 51 -18.83 -27.20 -17.01
N ALA A 52 -19.36 -25.99 -16.76
CA ALA A 52 -18.56 -24.77 -16.65
C ALA A 52 -17.49 -24.87 -15.54
N ILE A 53 -17.85 -25.40 -14.36
CA ILE A 53 -16.88 -25.59 -13.27
C ILE A 53 -15.83 -26.64 -13.62
N LYS A 54 -16.22 -27.70 -14.32
CA LYS A 54 -15.28 -28.74 -14.77
C LYS A 54 -14.24 -28.16 -15.73
N ASP A 55 -14.65 -27.27 -16.62
CA ASP A 55 -13.76 -26.58 -17.55
C ASP A 55 -12.80 -25.60 -16.86
N MET A 56 -13.20 -25.04 -15.71
CA MET A 56 -12.31 -24.22 -14.86
C MET A 56 -11.19 -25.02 -14.16
N GLY A 57 -11.25 -26.35 -14.15
CA GLY A 57 -10.20 -27.22 -13.60
C GLY A 57 -10.13 -27.26 -12.05
N ASP A 58 -8.94 -27.45 -11.48
CA ASP A 58 -8.75 -27.51 -10.02
C ASP A 58 -8.68 -26.09 -9.41
N PRO A 59 -9.61 -25.69 -8.52
CA PRO A 59 -9.60 -24.36 -7.91
C PRO A 59 -8.33 -24.07 -7.10
N LYS A 60 -7.65 -25.10 -6.56
CA LYS A 60 -6.39 -24.89 -5.82
C LYS A 60 -5.24 -24.55 -6.77
N ALA A 61 -5.09 -25.30 -7.86
CA ALA A 61 -4.09 -25.03 -8.89
C ALA A 61 -4.31 -23.65 -9.54
N THR A 62 -5.53 -23.35 -9.96
CA THR A 62 -5.91 -22.05 -10.54
C THR A 62 -5.66 -20.91 -9.55
N GLY A 63 -6.04 -21.07 -8.28
CA GLY A 63 -5.79 -20.05 -7.24
C GLY A 63 -4.30 -19.77 -7.03
N ARG A 64 -3.43 -20.81 -7.00
CA ARG A 64 -1.96 -20.63 -6.86
C ARG A 64 -1.34 -19.95 -8.08
N MET A 65 -1.80 -20.28 -9.29
CA MET A 65 -1.33 -19.64 -10.51
C MET A 65 -1.73 -18.16 -10.56
N LEU A 66 -2.95 -17.83 -10.14
CA LEU A 66 -3.40 -16.43 -10.07
C LEU A 66 -2.68 -15.66 -8.96
N ASP A 67 -2.36 -16.31 -7.83
CA ASP A 67 -1.58 -15.69 -6.75
C ASP A 67 -0.14 -15.37 -7.16
N SER A 68 0.49 -16.22 -7.99
CA SER A 68 1.87 -15.99 -8.44
C SER A 68 1.98 -14.82 -9.42
N VAL A 69 0.93 -14.57 -10.21
CA VAL A 69 0.84 -13.39 -11.10
C VAL A 69 0.48 -12.12 -10.31
N HIS A 70 -0.19 -12.27 -9.18
CA HIS A 70 -0.66 -11.15 -8.34
C HIS A 70 -0.10 -11.19 -6.90
N PRO A 71 1.21 -11.11 -6.68
CA PRO A 71 1.80 -11.25 -5.34
C PRO A 71 1.32 -10.15 -4.37
N PRO A 72 1.14 -10.46 -3.07
CA PRO A 72 0.80 -9.47 -2.05
C PRO A 72 1.96 -8.49 -1.84
N THR A 73 1.85 -7.29 -2.39
CA THR A 73 2.86 -6.24 -2.17
C THR A 73 2.59 -5.53 -0.85
N ILE A 74 3.13 -6.04 0.26
CA ILE A 74 3.30 -5.19 1.43
C ILE A 74 4.50 -4.29 1.13
N ASP A 75 4.21 -3.09 0.64
CA ASP A 75 5.22 -2.06 0.42
C ASP A 75 5.78 -1.56 1.77
N TRP A 76 6.70 -2.32 2.36
CA TRP A 76 7.48 -1.94 3.55
C TRP A 76 8.57 -0.91 3.22
N ILE A 77 8.80 -0.65 1.93
CA ILE A 77 9.90 0.18 1.45
C ILE A 77 9.78 1.59 2.05
N GLN A 78 8.56 2.13 2.16
CA GLN A 78 8.30 3.42 2.80
C GLN A 78 8.78 3.48 4.26
N ILE A 79 8.46 2.47 5.07
CA ILE A 79 8.85 2.43 6.49
C ILE A 79 10.35 2.21 6.64
N ILE A 80 10.93 1.29 5.84
CA ILE A 80 12.36 1.02 5.85
C ILE A 80 13.14 2.28 5.42
N ALA A 81 12.70 2.95 4.37
CA ALA A 81 13.32 4.19 3.90
C ALA A 81 13.24 5.30 4.94
N LEU A 82 12.09 5.47 5.62
CA LEU A 82 11.94 6.43 6.72
C LEU A 82 12.99 6.18 7.80
N ILE A 83 13.15 4.93 8.24
CA ILE A 83 14.13 4.57 9.28
C ILE A 83 15.55 4.86 8.79
N MET A 84 15.92 4.35 7.61
CA MET A 84 17.27 4.50 7.07
C MET A 84 17.65 5.96 6.88
N ILE A 85 16.82 6.75 6.19
CA ILE A 85 17.10 8.16 5.91
C ILE A 85 17.20 8.96 7.21
N THR A 86 16.26 8.77 8.14
CA THR A 86 16.26 9.49 9.41
C THR A 86 17.50 9.19 10.24
N LEU A 87 17.90 7.91 10.35
CA LEU A 87 19.11 7.53 11.08
C LEU A 87 20.37 8.07 10.41
N THR A 88 20.47 8.02 9.08
CA THR A 88 21.60 8.61 8.35
C THR A 88 21.72 10.11 8.61
N LEU A 89 20.61 10.85 8.53
CA LEU A 89 20.60 12.29 8.79
C LEU A 89 20.93 12.62 10.25
N GLN A 90 20.42 11.83 11.20
CA GLN A 90 20.69 12.02 12.63
C GLN A 90 22.16 11.76 12.98
N ILE A 91 22.77 10.72 12.40
CA ILE A 91 24.20 10.43 12.56
C ILE A 91 25.03 11.56 11.95
N LEU A 92 24.65 12.05 10.76
CA LEU A 92 25.35 13.17 10.12
C LEU A 92 25.31 14.44 10.98
N LYS A 93 24.15 14.77 11.56
CA LYS A 93 24.01 15.87 12.52
C LYS A 93 24.96 15.71 13.72
N MET A 94 24.97 14.52 14.32
CA MET A 94 25.84 14.22 15.47
C MET A 94 27.33 14.30 15.13
N LEU A 95 27.74 13.81 13.95
CA LEU A 95 29.12 13.92 13.47
C LEU A 95 29.54 15.37 13.23
N SER A 96 28.63 16.19 12.68
CA SER A 96 28.85 17.62 12.48
C SER A 96 29.09 18.34 13.82
N GLU A 97 28.23 18.08 14.81
CA GLU A 97 28.36 18.63 16.16
C GLU A 97 29.68 18.24 16.84
N LEU A 98 30.12 16.99 16.69
CA LEU A 98 31.43 16.52 17.16
C LEU A 98 32.60 17.24 16.46
N GLY A 99 32.43 17.60 15.18
CA GLY A 99 33.41 18.37 14.40
C GLY A 99 33.51 19.85 14.78
N GLY A 100 32.79 20.30 15.81
CA GLY A 100 32.80 21.68 16.29
C GLY A 100 31.84 22.60 15.54
N SER A 101 30.97 22.07 14.66
CA SER A 101 29.92 22.89 14.05
C SER A 101 28.81 23.12 15.08
N ASP A 102 28.63 24.36 15.50
CA ASP A 102 27.51 24.70 16.38
C ASP A 102 26.28 25.01 15.53
N PHE A 103 25.42 24.01 15.30
CA PHE A 103 24.20 24.18 14.51
C PHE A 103 23.27 25.27 15.07
N SER A 104 23.39 25.56 16.37
CA SER A 104 22.65 26.63 17.05
C SER A 104 23.05 28.04 16.61
N SER A 105 24.25 28.20 16.02
CA SER A 105 24.73 29.46 15.46
C SER A 105 24.05 29.85 14.14
N ILE A 106 23.53 28.86 13.40
CA ILE A 106 22.87 29.06 12.10
C ILE A 106 21.41 29.47 12.30
N ALA A 107 20.72 28.82 13.24
CA ALA A 107 19.36 29.16 13.61
C ALA A 107 19.09 28.76 15.06
N PRO A 108 18.34 29.58 15.83
CA PRO A 108 17.83 29.19 17.14
C PRO A 108 17.14 27.83 17.06
N ILE A 109 17.50 26.94 17.98
CA ILE A 109 17.00 25.55 18.02
C ILE A 109 15.46 25.53 18.03
N ASP A 110 14.83 26.52 18.67
CA ASP A 110 13.37 26.62 18.73
C ASP A 110 12.73 26.92 17.38
N ILE A 111 13.38 27.70 16.51
CA ILE A 111 12.87 27.98 15.16
C ILE A 111 12.94 26.72 14.31
N LEU A 112 14.04 25.96 14.38
CA LEU A 112 14.18 24.69 13.67
C LEU A 112 13.14 23.67 14.12
N ARG A 113 12.84 23.60 15.42
CA ARG A 113 11.79 22.73 15.96
C ARG A 113 10.41 23.12 15.46
N ILE A 114 10.07 24.40 15.53
CA ILE A 114 8.76 24.91 15.06
C ILE A 114 8.60 24.57 13.58
N LEU A 115 9.64 24.81 12.77
CA LEU A 115 9.65 24.43 11.36
C LEU A 115 9.51 22.91 11.18
N GLY A 116 10.19 22.10 11.99
CA GLY A 116 10.06 20.65 11.99
C GLY A 116 8.63 20.18 12.28
N ILE A 117 7.93 20.81 13.22
CA ILE A 117 6.52 20.51 13.51
C ILE A 117 5.64 20.82 12.29
N PHE A 118 5.82 21.98 11.63
CA PHE A 118 5.08 22.30 10.40
C PHE A 118 5.37 21.30 9.27
N LEU A 119 6.64 20.93 9.07
CA LEU A 119 7.04 19.94 8.07
C LEU A 119 6.49 18.55 8.39
N SER A 120 6.37 18.17 9.67
CA SER A 120 5.77 16.90 10.07
C SER A 120 4.31 16.80 9.64
N ALA A 121 3.53 17.85 9.90
CA ALA A 121 2.12 17.90 9.54
C ALA A 121 1.96 17.85 8.01
N TYR A 122 2.76 18.65 7.29
CA TYR A 122 2.77 18.65 5.84
C TYR A 122 3.16 17.28 5.25
N GLY A 123 4.21 16.65 5.78
CA GLY A 123 4.71 15.35 5.34
C GLY A 123 3.69 14.23 5.55
N LEU A 124 3.03 14.17 6.70
CA LEU A 124 1.98 13.16 6.98
C LEU A 124 0.79 13.32 6.02
N ILE A 125 0.32 14.55 5.79
CA ILE A 125 -0.73 14.82 4.81
C ILE A 125 -0.30 14.34 3.41
N TRP A 126 0.94 14.63 3.00
CA TRP A 126 1.45 14.22 1.69
C TRP A 126 1.60 12.70 1.57
N ILE A 127 2.01 11.97 2.63
CA ILE A 127 1.99 10.49 2.67
C ILE A 127 0.58 9.98 2.38
N GLY A 128 -0.43 10.57 3.02
CA GLY A 128 -1.83 10.21 2.79
C GLY A 128 -2.25 10.43 1.33
N VAL A 129 -1.85 11.54 0.72
CA VAL A 129 -2.15 11.86 -0.69
C VAL A 129 -1.44 10.90 -1.65
N GLU A 130 -0.15 10.63 -1.44
CA GLU A 130 0.63 9.67 -2.22
C GLU A 130 0.00 8.29 -2.15
N LYS A 131 -0.39 7.87 -0.93
CA LYS A 131 -1.03 6.58 -0.71
C LYS A 131 -2.46 6.52 -1.19
N TYR A 132 -3.17 7.63 -1.33
CA TYR A 132 -4.48 7.70 -1.99
C TYR A 132 -4.37 7.69 -3.52
N SER A 133 -3.28 8.21 -4.07
CA SER A 133 -3.04 8.31 -5.52
C SER A 133 -2.34 7.10 -6.13
N ASP A 134 -1.87 6.16 -5.30
CA ASP A 134 -1.14 4.92 -5.68
C ASP A 134 0.17 5.24 -6.41
N LEU A 135 0.83 6.32 -5.98
CA LEU A 135 2.11 6.69 -6.53
C LEU A 135 3.17 5.66 -6.12
N PRO A 136 4.08 5.26 -7.04
CA PRO A 136 5.20 4.39 -6.68
C PRO A 136 6.12 5.11 -5.69
N PHE A 137 6.89 4.38 -4.88
CA PHE A 137 7.81 5.01 -3.92
C PHE A 137 8.85 5.94 -4.59
N PHE A 138 9.29 5.61 -5.80
CA PHE A 138 10.14 6.45 -6.65
C PHE A 138 9.38 6.87 -7.90
N TYR A 139 8.96 8.13 -8.00
CA TYR A 139 8.44 8.73 -9.24
C TYR A 139 9.37 9.85 -9.70
N GLY A 140 9.95 9.72 -10.91
CA GLY A 140 10.91 10.70 -11.43
C GLY A 140 10.95 10.85 -12.95
N LYS A 141 10.05 10.22 -13.72
CA LYS A 141 10.17 10.13 -15.19
C LYS A 141 9.12 10.85 -16.04
N SER A 142 8.20 11.63 -15.49
CA SER A 142 7.35 12.50 -16.32
C SER A 142 6.88 13.73 -15.57
N GLN A 143 7.54 14.86 -15.80
CA GLN A 143 7.19 16.15 -15.20
C GLN A 143 6.09 16.84 -16.02
N ARG A 144 4.85 16.65 -15.56
CA ARG A 144 3.79 17.68 -15.59
C ARG A 144 3.11 17.68 -14.22
N GLY A 145 3.86 18.03 -13.15
CA GLY A 145 3.27 18.35 -11.84
C GLY A 145 3.75 17.57 -10.60
N GLY A 146 4.77 16.70 -10.67
CA GLY A 146 5.28 15.97 -9.51
C GLY A 146 6.59 16.54 -8.94
N SER A 147 6.61 16.84 -7.64
CA SER A 147 7.81 17.24 -6.89
C SER A 147 8.73 16.04 -6.62
N ASN A 148 10.05 16.23 -6.65
CA ASN A 148 11.03 15.18 -6.27
C ASN A 148 11.05 14.91 -4.74
N ALA A 149 10.26 15.66 -3.96
CA ALA A 149 10.19 15.52 -2.51
C ALA A 149 9.18 14.42 -2.13
N ASN A 150 9.66 13.18 -2.11
CA ASN A 150 8.91 12.07 -1.51
C ASN A 150 8.60 12.41 -0.04
N ALA A 151 7.34 12.20 0.37
CA ALA A 151 6.85 12.57 1.70
C ALA A 151 7.71 11.98 2.84
N VAL A 152 8.32 10.82 2.62
CA VAL A 152 9.24 10.17 3.56
C VAL A 152 10.47 11.03 3.84
N PHE A 153 11.05 11.71 2.83
CA PHE A 153 12.17 12.61 3.06
C PHE A 153 11.78 13.82 3.91
N ILE A 154 10.59 14.37 3.68
CA ILE A 154 10.07 15.50 4.47
C ILE A 154 9.84 15.07 5.92
N CYS A 155 9.23 13.91 6.14
CA CYS A 155 9.04 13.34 7.47
C CYS A 155 10.38 13.04 8.17
N SER A 156 11.35 12.46 7.47
CA SER A 156 12.70 12.22 8.02
C SER A 156 13.38 13.52 8.45
N LEU A 157 13.34 14.55 7.60
CA LEU A 157 13.91 15.85 7.91
C LEU A 157 13.22 16.49 9.12
N ALA A 158 11.89 16.45 9.16
CA ALA A 158 11.09 16.94 10.28
C ALA A 158 11.46 16.25 11.60
N ILE A 159 11.57 14.92 11.62
CA ILE A 159 11.95 14.15 12.81
C ILE A 159 13.34 14.58 13.32
N VAL A 160 14.32 14.69 12.42
CA VAL A 160 15.69 15.11 12.78
C VAL A 160 15.70 16.52 13.36
N MET A 161 14.97 17.45 12.75
CA MET A 161 14.85 18.84 13.22
C MET A 161 14.16 18.96 14.58
N MET A 162 13.23 18.06 14.90
CA MET A 162 12.52 18.03 16.19
C MET A 162 13.32 17.35 17.30
N SER A 163 14.35 16.56 16.96
CA SER A 163 15.04 15.67 17.92
C SER A 163 16.35 16.25 18.47
N HIS A 164 16.53 16.11 19.80
CA HIS A 164 17.74 16.51 20.53
C HIS A 164 18.66 15.34 20.86
N SER A 165 18.13 14.13 20.84
CA SER A 165 18.86 12.93 21.20
C SER A 165 18.43 11.77 20.31
N LEU A 166 19.31 10.78 20.16
CA LEU A 166 18.99 9.54 19.46
C LEU A 166 17.75 8.86 20.04
N LEU A 167 17.57 8.90 21.35
CA LEU A 167 16.37 8.35 22.01
C LEU A 167 15.10 9.05 21.52
N GLN A 168 15.10 10.39 21.46
CA GLN A 168 13.95 11.14 20.96
C GLN A 168 13.68 10.87 19.48
N THR A 169 14.73 10.73 18.65
CA THR A 169 14.61 10.33 17.23
C THR A 169 13.94 8.97 17.10
N ILE A 170 14.34 7.98 17.92
CA ILE A 170 13.75 6.63 17.92
C ILE A 170 12.28 6.67 18.35
N ILE A 171 11.94 7.43 19.40
CA ILE A 171 10.56 7.59 19.84
C ILE A 171 9.70 8.20 18.74
N LEU A 172 10.18 9.27 18.09
CA LEU A 172 9.47 9.91 16.98
C LEU A 172 9.31 8.97 15.78
N LEU A 173 10.33 8.16 15.45
CA LEU A 173 10.23 7.14 14.40
C LEU A 173 9.13 6.12 14.69
N LEU A 174 9.00 5.66 15.94
CA LEU A 174 7.94 4.72 16.33
C LEU A 174 6.55 5.35 16.22
N ILE A 175 6.41 6.61 16.66
CA ILE A 175 5.16 7.37 16.54
C ILE A 175 4.77 7.53 15.06
N PHE A 176 5.69 7.98 14.21
CA PHE A 176 5.44 8.14 12.78
C PHE A 176 5.13 6.81 12.10
N ALA A 177 5.86 5.74 12.41
CA ALA A 177 5.58 4.41 11.87
C ALA A 177 4.17 3.94 12.23
N LEU A 178 3.72 4.21 13.46
CA LEU A 178 2.36 3.89 13.91
C LEU A 178 1.31 4.73 13.15
N ILE A 179 1.53 6.04 13.01
CA ILE A 179 0.63 6.94 12.27
C ILE A 179 0.51 6.49 10.81
N ILE A 180 1.64 6.25 10.14
CA ILE A 180 1.69 5.80 8.75
C ILE A 180 0.96 4.46 8.59
N ALA A 181 1.12 3.53 9.54
CA ALA A 181 0.41 2.25 9.51
C ALA A 181 -1.12 2.43 9.64
N ILE A 182 -1.57 3.34 10.52
CA ILE A 182 -2.98 3.68 10.71
C ILE A 182 -3.55 4.35 9.45
N GLU A 183 -2.89 5.39 8.93
CA GLU A 183 -3.29 6.08 7.70
C GLU A 183 -3.43 5.12 6.53
N ARG A 184 -2.44 4.22 6.38
CA ARG A 184 -2.47 3.19 5.35
C ARG A 184 -3.68 2.28 5.48
N SER A 185 -3.97 1.80 6.69
CA SER A 185 -5.14 0.97 6.97
C SER A 185 -6.46 1.69 6.61
N ILE A 186 -6.57 2.97 6.96
CA ILE A 186 -7.75 3.79 6.67
C ILE A 186 -7.91 3.99 5.15
N ILE A 187 -6.84 4.39 4.45
CA ILE A 187 -6.88 4.65 3.00
C ILE A 187 -7.20 3.37 2.23
N GLU A 188 -6.61 2.25 2.63
CA GLU A 188 -6.87 0.93 2.04
C GLU A 188 -8.33 0.52 2.22
N SER A 189 -8.92 0.74 3.41
CA SER A 189 -10.34 0.47 3.66
C SER A 189 -11.26 1.32 2.78
N LYS A 190 -10.92 2.59 2.54
CA LYS A 190 -11.72 3.51 1.70
C LYS A 190 -11.65 3.13 0.22
N ARG A 191 -10.47 2.80 -0.30
CA ARG A 191 -10.30 2.37 -1.69
C ARG A 191 -11.11 1.11 -2.01
N ILE A 192 -11.10 0.12 -1.11
CA ILE A 192 -11.89 -1.11 -1.29
C ILE A 192 -13.39 -0.78 -1.37
N LYS A 193 -13.90 0.13 -0.54
CA LYS A 193 -15.31 0.56 -0.59
C LYS A 193 -15.65 1.27 -1.90
N ILE A 194 -14.78 2.16 -2.39
CA ILE A 194 -14.99 2.89 -3.65
C ILE A 194 -15.02 1.91 -4.83
N SER A 195 -14.03 1.02 -4.95
CA SER A 195 -13.99 0.00 -6.02
C SER A 195 -15.27 -0.85 -6.07
N LEU A 196 -15.81 -1.24 -4.91
CA LEU A 196 -17.08 -1.97 -4.83
C LEU A 196 -18.29 -1.10 -5.23
N ALA A 197 -18.30 0.18 -4.89
CA ALA A 197 -19.40 1.10 -5.22
C ALA A 197 -19.46 1.40 -6.73
N THR A 198 -18.32 1.70 -7.36
CA THR A 198 -18.26 2.00 -8.81
C THR A 198 -18.64 0.79 -9.67
N ARG A 199 -18.39 -0.42 -9.18
CA ARG A 199 -18.72 -1.66 -9.89
C ARG A 199 -20.19 -2.08 -9.74
N ASN A 200 -20.88 -1.62 -8.68
CA ASN A 200 -22.33 -1.87 -8.48
C ASN A 200 -23.21 -0.84 -9.23
N SER A 201 -22.62 0.22 -9.78
CA SER A 201 -23.30 1.24 -10.59
C SER A 201 -23.16 1.05 -12.11
N LEU A 202 -22.48 -0.01 -12.53
CA LEU A 202 -22.34 -0.47 -13.93
C LEU A 202 -23.12 -1.78 -14.09
#